data_AF-A0A8T4Q2H3-F1
#
_entry.id   AF-A0A8T4Q2H3-F1
#
_cell.length_a   1.000
_cell.length_b   1.000
_cell.length_c   1.000
_cell.angle_alpha   90.00
_cell.angle_beta   90.00
_cell.angle_gamma   90.00
#
_symmetry.space_group_name_H-M   'P 1'
#
loop_
_entity.id
_entity.type
_entity.pdbx_description
1 polymer ?
#
loop_
_entity_poly.entity_id
_entity_poly.type
_entity_poly.pdbx_seq_one_letter_code
_entity_poly.pdbx_strand_id
1 'polypeptide(L)'
;MLSDKIAQSFPYLKLHLEQAEIKTTPEKFVKTNLRLSLYLSLALVLIGFLFLYRIKPELVFLLFLAFPVAYFVSFMYLMNTPVGKTRKAVREVDREIVFAGRFLLVELSAGVPLFDAMNNVSKSYPFIGKSFKEIINRAEVGKPIDEAITEVMELTPSDNFRKLLWQVMNSLRTGADVSTALNSILNQIAREQLIQMKEYGKKLNPLIMFYLMIAVIVPSLGVTMLSLLSSFIGLSVGFGTLLGITIGTSLIQLFFLVSIKQSRPGVSL
;
A
#
# COMPACT_ATOMS: atom_id res chain seq x y z
N MET A 1 -24.91 19.12 1.97
CA MET A 1 -24.69 20.15 0.92
C MET A 1 -23.24 20.22 0.45
N LEU A 2 -22.24 20.57 1.29
CA LEU A 2 -20.83 20.57 0.84
C LEU A 2 -20.25 19.14 0.69
N SER A 3 -20.60 18.25 1.62
CA SER A 3 -20.21 16.82 1.58
C SER A 3 -20.68 16.11 0.31
N ASP A 4 -21.86 16.48 -0.18
CA ASP A 4 -22.54 15.75 -1.25
C ASP A 4 -21.98 16.18 -2.61
N LYS A 5 -21.68 17.48 -2.78
CA LYS A 5 -20.94 18.01 -3.93
C LYS A 5 -19.51 17.45 -4.01
N ILE A 6 -18.85 17.29 -2.86
CA ILE A 6 -17.51 16.68 -2.80
C ILE A 6 -17.60 15.18 -3.09
N ALA A 7 -18.58 14.47 -2.55
CA ALA A 7 -18.79 13.05 -2.86
C ALA A 7 -19.06 12.80 -4.35
N GLN A 8 -19.84 13.67 -4.99
CA GLN A 8 -20.07 13.62 -6.45
C GLN A 8 -18.81 13.91 -7.28
N SER A 9 -17.85 14.65 -6.71
CA SER A 9 -16.55 14.93 -7.37
C SER A 9 -15.61 13.73 -7.34
N PHE A 10 -15.91 12.68 -6.56
CA PHE A 10 -15.14 11.45 -6.50
C PHE A 10 -16.01 10.24 -6.93
N PRO A 11 -16.21 10.03 -8.25
CA PRO A 11 -17.09 8.98 -8.76
C PRO A 11 -16.66 7.55 -8.33
N TYR A 12 -15.36 7.33 -8.14
CA TYR A 12 -14.80 6.05 -7.70
C TYR A 12 -14.75 5.86 -6.17
N LEU A 13 -15.21 6.84 -5.38
CA LEU A 13 -15.12 6.75 -3.91
C LEU A 13 -15.96 5.60 -3.36
N LYS A 14 -17.16 5.37 -3.92
CA LYS A 14 -18.01 4.24 -3.51
C LYS A 14 -17.29 2.91 -3.70
N LEU A 15 -16.73 2.69 -4.88
CA LEU A 15 -15.97 1.49 -5.21
C LEU A 15 -14.78 1.30 -4.27
N HIS A 16 -14.00 2.35 -4.01
CA HIS A 16 -12.85 2.27 -3.09
C HIS A 16 -13.25 1.97 -1.65
N LEU A 17 -14.41 2.45 -1.18
CA LEU A 17 -14.93 2.15 0.16
C LEU A 17 -15.36 0.68 0.27
N GLU A 18 -16.03 0.16 -0.76
CA GLU A 18 -16.44 -1.25 -0.84
C GLU A 18 -15.20 -2.16 -0.91
N GLN A 19 -14.23 -1.84 -1.77
CA GLN A 19 -12.95 -2.55 -1.88
C GLN A 19 -12.10 -2.49 -0.59
N ALA A 20 -12.28 -1.46 0.23
CA ALA A 20 -11.57 -1.29 1.50
C ALA A 20 -12.34 -1.91 2.70
N GLU A 21 -13.45 -2.61 2.45
CA GLU A 21 -14.36 -3.15 3.47
C GLU A 21 -14.90 -2.08 4.45
N ILE A 22 -14.97 -0.81 4.02
CA ILE A 22 -15.46 0.30 4.84
C ILE A 22 -16.97 0.44 4.64
N LYS A 23 -17.74 -0.06 5.62
CA LYS A 23 -19.22 -0.02 5.64
C LYS A 23 -19.77 1.38 5.95
N THR A 24 -19.53 2.35 5.08
CA THR A 24 -20.06 3.72 5.21
C THR A 24 -20.48 4.27 3.86
N THR A 25 -21.53 5.10 3.83
CA THR A 25 -21.90 5.83 2.62
C THR A 25 -20.81 6.85 2.25
N PRO A 26 -20.57 7.11 0.94
CA PRO A 26 -19.57 8.09 0.50
C PRO A 26 -19.73 9.46 1.17
N GLU A 27 -20.98 9.93 1.31
CA GLU A 27 -21.32 11.21 1.94
C GLU A 27 -20.94 11.23 3.43
N LYS A 28 -21.24 10.16 4.17
CA LYS A 28 -20.90 10.04 5.59
C LYS A 28 -19.40 9.95 5.79
N PHE A 29 -18.69 9.27 4.88
CA PHE A 29 -17.23 9.20 4.88
C PHE A 29 -16.60 10.59 4.69
N VAL A 30 -17.02 11.32 3.65
CA VAL A 30 -16.56 12.69 3.38
C VAL A 30 -16.85 13.62 4.56
N LYS A 31 -18.07 13.59 5.11
CA LYS A 31 -18.45 14.41 6.26
C LYS A 31 -17.64 14.09 7.53
N THR A 32 -17.28 12.83 7.72
CA THR A 32 -16.45 12.40 8.86
C THR A 32 -15.02 12.88 8.67
N ASN A 33 -14.45 12.72 7.48
CA ASN A 33 -13.09 13.17 7.17
C ASN A 33 -12.95 14.70 7.18
N LEU A 34 -13.94 15.45 6.70
CA LEU A 34 -13.96 16.92 6.80
C LEU A 34 -13.91 17.41 8.25
N ARG A 35 -14.62 16.73 9.15
CA ARG A 35 -14.62 17.05 10.59
C ARG A 35 -13.31 16.63 11.24
N LEU A 36 -12.84 15.41 10.93
CA LEU A 36 -11.60 14.89 11.50
C LEU A 36 -10.38 15.69 11.04
N SER A 37 -10.31 16.11 9.77
CA SER A 37 -9.25 16.98 9.27
C SER A 37 -9.25 18.33 9.95
N LEU A 38 -10.43 18.87 10.29
CA LEU A 38 -10.56 20.11 11.05
C LEU A 38 -9.97 19.94 12.45
N TYR A 39 -10.38 18.91 13.19
CA TYR A 39 -9.83 18.64 14.53
C TYR A 39 -8.33 18.37 14.51
N LEU A 40 -7.82 17.59 13.54
CA LEU A 40 -6.39 17.33 13.39
C LEU A 40 -5.59 18.59 13.10
N SER A 41 -6.05 19.41 12.15
CA SER A 41 -5.38 20.67 11.81
C SER A 41 -5.38 21.66 12.99
N LEU A 42 -6.47 21.73 13.74
CA LEU A 42 -6.55 22.56 14.94
C LEU A 42 -5.61 22.06 16.04
N ALA A 43 -5.56 20.74 16.29
CA ALA A 43 -4.64 20.14 17.24
C ALA A 43 -3.18 20.39 16.85
N LEU A 44 -2.82 20.23 15.57
CA LEU A 44 -1.48 20.51 15.05
C LEU A 44 -1.08 21.98 15.24
N VAL A 45 -1.99 22.91 14.93
CA VAL A 45 -1.74 24.34 15.13
C VAL A 45 -1.63 24.70 16.61
N LEU A 46 -2.45 24.10 17.49
CA LEU A 46 -2.36 24.30 18.94
C LEU A 46 -1.04 23.76 19.52
N ILE A 47 -0.63 22.55 19.11
CA ILE A 47 0.66 21.98 19.52
C ILE A 47 1.80 22.88 19.01
N GLY A 48 1.76 23.28 17.74
CA GLY A 48 2.72 24.20 17.15
C GLY A 48 2.78 25.53 17.90
N PHE A 49 1.63 26.07 18.30
CA PHE A 49 1.50 27.30 19.07
C PHE A 49 2.21 27.17 20.42
N LEU A 50 1.94 26.10 21.18
CA LEU A 50 2.57 25.87 22.48
C LEU A 50 4.10 25.77 22.38
N PHE A 51 4.62 25.11 21.34
CA PHE A 51 6.06 25.00 21.11
C PHE A 51 6.68 26.33 20.63
N LEU A 52 6.10 27.01 19.64
CA LEU A 52 6.65 28.25 19.09
C LEU A 52 6.59 29.41 20.08
N TYR A 53 5.52 29.52 20.86
CA TYR A 53 5.35 30.59 21.84
C TYR A 53 6.49 30.62 22.88
N ARG A 54 7.06 29.45 23.20
CA ARG A 54 8.18 29.33 24.14
C ARG A 54 9.54 29.70 23.54
N ILE A 55 9.72 29.60 22.22
CA ILE A 55 11.02 29.78 21.56
C ILE A 55 11.10 31.15 20.87
N LYS A 56 10.12 31.50 20.04
CA LYS A 56 10.08 32.74 19.25
C LYS A 56 8.63 33.23 19.08
N PRO A 57 8.12 34.09 19.98
CA PRO A 57 6.71 34.53 19.95
C PRO A 57 6.34 35.34 18.70
N GLU A 58 7.31 36.04 18.09
CA GLU A 58 7.14 36.79 16.84
C GLU A 58 6.73 35.93 15.64
N LEU A 59 7.07 34.63 15.63
CA LEU A 59 6.76 33.71 14.53
C LEU A 59 5.38 33.06 14.65
N VAL A 60 4.66 33.27 15.76
CA VAL A 60 3.37 32.62 16.03
C VAL A 60 2.31 32.97 14.99
N PHE A 61 2.35 34.18 14.41
CA PHE A 61 1.44 34.59 13.34
C PHE A 61 1.50 33.67 12.10
N LEU A 62 2.66 33.07 11.82
CA LEU A 62 2.82 32.13 10.69
C LEU A 62 1.95 30.87 10.84
N LEU A 63 1.62 30.46 12.07
CA LEU A 63 0.74 29.30 12.31
C LEU A 63 -0.69 29.56 11.83
N PHE A 64 -1.14 30.81 11.87
CA PHE A 64 -2.46 31.19 11.35
C PHE A 64 -2.52 31.05 9.83
N LEU A 65 -1.43 31.44 9.13
CA LEU A 65 -1.27 31.20 7.70
C LEU A 65 -1.08 29.71 7.36
N ALA A 66 -0.50 28.93 8.26
CA ALA A 66 -0.28 27.50 8.06
C ALA A 66 -1.56 26.66 8.24
N PHE A 67 -2.57 27.17 8.96
CA PHE A 67 -3.80 26.42 9.24
C PHE A 67 -4.54 25.93 7.99
N PRO A 68 -4.83 26.76 6.96
CA PRO A 68 -5.50 26.29 5.73
C PRO A 68 -4.71 25.21 5.00
N VAL A 69 -3.38 25.33 4.97
CA VAL A 69 -2.48 24.35 4.36
C VAL A 69 -2.52 23.04 5.14
N ALA A 70 -2.40 23.11 6.46
CA ALA A 70 -2.47 21.93 7.34
C ALA A 70 -3.83 21.22 7.24
N TYR A 71 -4.92 21.98 7.16
CA TYR A 71 -6.27 21.45 6.94
C TYR A 71 -6.38 20.72 5.61
N PHE A 72 -5.91 21.34 4.52
CA PHE A 72 -5.94 20.75 3.19
C PHE A 72 -5.11 19.46 3.10
N VAL A 73 -3.88 19.49 3.63
CA VAL A 73 -3.00 18.31 3.66
C VAL A 73 -3.62 17.18 4.51
N SER A 74 -4.15 17.51 5.69
CA SER A 74 -4.81 16.51 6.56
C SER A 74 -6.04 15.90 5.90
N PHE A 75 -6.84 16.72 5.21
CA PHE A 75 -8.00 16.26 4.46
C PHE A 75 -7.60 15.32 3.32
N MET A 76 -6.61 15.71 2.51
CA MET A 76 -6.07 14.86 1.43
C MET A 76 -5.53 13.53 1.96
N TYR A 77 -4.79 13.57 3.07
CA TYR A 77 -4.26 12.36 3.71
C TYR A 77 -5.38 11.40 4.15
N LEU A 78 -6.40 11.91 4.85
CA LEU A 78 -7.54 11.12 5.31
C LEU A 78 -8.38 10.57 4.15
N MET A 79 -8.56 11.37 3.10
CA MET A 79 -9.31 10.95 1.91
C MET A 79 -8.61 9.80 1.17
N ASN A 80 -7.28 9.71 1.24
CA ASN A 80 -6.49 8.63 0.65
C ASN A 80 -6.40 7.36 1.52
N THR A 81 -6.99 7.35 2.72
CA THR A 81 -6.97 6.17 3.62
C THR A 81 -7.60 4.90 3.03
N PRO A 82 -8.72 4.94 2.26
CA PRO A 82 -9.29 3.74 1.66
C PRO A 82 -8.31 3.12 0.67
N VAL A 83 -7.70 3.95 -0.18
CA VAL A 83 -6.71 3.51 -1.18
C VAL A 83 -5.52 2.82 -0.50
N GLY A 84 -5.05 3.34 0.63
CA GLY A 84 -3.99 2.70 1.41
C GLY A 84 -4.37 1.31 1.93
N LYS A 85 -5.59 1.16 2.47
CA LYS A 85 -6.12 -0.13 2.93
C LYS A 85 -6.30 -1.11 1.78
N THR A 86 -6.89 -0.67 0.68
CA THR A 86 -7.08 -1.47 -0.53
C THR A 86 -5.75 -1.95 -1.09
N ARG A 87 -4.73 -1.08 -1.20
CA ARG A 87 -3.39 -1.47 -1.64
C ARG A 87 -2.76 -2.53 -0.75
N LYS A 88 -2.97 -2.45 0.57
CA LYS A 88 -2.49 -3.50 1.48
C LYS A 88 -3.23 -4.81 1.24
N ALA A 89 -4.56 -4.79 1.10
CA ALA A 89 -5.35 -5.97 0.79
C ALA A 89 -4.93 -6.63 -0.54
N VAL A 90 -4.74 -5.84 -1.60
CA VAL A 90 -4.23 -6.32 -2.90
C VAL A 90 -2.90 -7.03 -2.74
N ARG A 91 -1.95 -6.45 -1.99
CA ARG A 91 -0.64 -7.06 -1.77
C ARG A 91 -0.72 -8.41 -1.06
N GLU A 92 -1.60 -8.56 -0.09
CA GLU A 92 -1.76 -9.83 0.62
C GLU A 92 -2.47 -10.89 -0.26
N VAL A 93 -3.48 -10.49 -1.04
CA VAL A 93 -4.14 -11.38 -2.02
C VAL A 93 -3.17 -11.83 -3.10
N ASP A 94 -2.42 -10.90 -3.70
CA ASP A 94 -1.43 -11.20 -4.74
C ASP A 94 -0.28 -12.07 -4.21
N ARG A 95 0.01 -11.99 -2.91
CA ARG A 95 1.00 -12.88 -2.28
C ARG A 95 0.50 -14.33 -2.22
N GLU A 96 -0.77 -14.52 -1.89
CA GLU A 96 -1.37 -15.86 -1.75
C GLU A 96 -1.81 -16.47 -3.09
N ILE A 97 -2.05 -15.66 -4.12
CA ILE A 97 -2.77 -16.07 -5.33
C ILE A 97 -2.17 -17.29 -6.03
N VAL A 98 -0.84 -17.38 -6.14
CA VAL A 98 -0.18 -18.50 -6.81
C VAL A 98 -0.29 -19.77 -5.98
N PHE A 99 -0.15 -19.68 -4.65
CA PHE A 99 -0.26 -20.81 -3.75
C PHE A 99 -1.70 -21.32 -3.67
N ALA A 100 -2.66 -20.42 -3.42
CA ALA A 100 -4.07 -20.75 -3.36
C ALA A 100 -4.62 -21.26 -4.68
N GLY A 101 -4.20 -20.67 -5.80
CA GLY A 101 -4.56 -21.16 -7.12
C GLY A 101 -3.96 -22.54 -7.41
N ARG A 102 -2.72 -22.83 -7.00
CA ARG A 102 -2.13 -24.17 -7.11
C ARG A 102 -2.87 -25.19 -6.25
N PHE A 103 -3.26 -24.81 -5.03
CA PHE A 103 -4.07 -25.66 -4.15
C PHE A 103 -5.40 -26.00 -4.82
N LEU A 104 -6.11 -24.99 -5.34
CA LEU A 104 -7.35 -25.17 -6.11
C LEU A 104 -7.14 -26.09 -7.32
N LEU A 105 -6.06 -25.89 -8.08
CA LEU A 105 -5.72 -26.71 -9.24
C LEU A 105 -5.48 -28.17 -8.86
N VAL A 106 -4.79 -28.44 -7.75
CA VAL A 106 -4.53 -29.80 -7.26
C VAL A 106 -5.84 -30.49 -6.87
N GLU A 107 -6.74 -29.79 -6.17
CA GLU A 107 -8.05 -30.34 -5.81
C GLU A 107 -8.91 -30.65 -7.05
N LEU A 108 -8.97 -29.74 -8.01
CA LEU A 108 -9.69 -29.96 -9.26
C LEU A 108 -9.10 -31.14 -10.05
N SER A 109 -7.77 -31.25 -10.10
CA SER A 109 -7.08 -32.36 -10.76
C SER A 109 -7.30 -33.70 -10.06
N ALA A 110 -7.59 -33.68 -8.76
CA ALA A 110 -7.97 -34.85 -7.98
C ALA A 110 -9.45 -35.24 -8.12
N GLY A 111 -10.22 -34.51 -8.94
CA GLY A 111 -11.64 -34.74 -9.17
C GLY A 111 -12.56 -34.15 -8.12
N VAL A 112 -12.06 -33.26 -7.25
CA VAL A 112 -12.91 -32.53 -6.29
C VAL A 112 -13.81 -31.55 -7.07
N PRO A 113 -15.13 -31.53 -6.81
CA PRO A 113 -16.03 -30.56 -7.43
C PRO A 113 -15.58 -29.12 -7.17
N LEU A 114 -15.72 -28.23 -8.16
CA LEU A 114 -15.22 -26.85 -8.05
C LEU A 114 -15.77 -26.10 -6.83
N PHE A 115 -17.04 -26.30 -6.51
CA PHE A 115 -17.65 -25.68 -5.33
C PHE A 115 -16.92 -26.08 -4.03
N ASP A 116 -16.68 -27.38 -3.85
CA ASP A 116 -15.98 -27.90 -2.67
C ASP A 116 -14.52 -27.46 -2.64
N ALA A 117 -13.86 -27.44 -3.80
CA ALA A 117 -12.48 -26.99 -3.91
C ALA A 117 -12.34 -25.49 -3.55
N MET A 118 -13.26 -24.64 -4.02
CA MET A 118 -13.32 -23.24 -3.62
C MET A 118 -13.62 -23.08 -2.11
N ASN A 119 -14.47 -23.94 -1.54
CA ASN A 119 -14.73 -23.96 -0.10
C ASN A 119 -13.48 -24.33 0.70
N ASN A 120 -12.67 -25.28 0.23
CA ASN A 120 -11.42 -25.65 0.87
C ASN A 120 -10.37 -24.53 0.79
N VAL A 121 -10.23 -23.86 -0.36
CA VAL A 121 -9.42 -22.63 -0.48
C VAL A 121 -9.87 -21.57 0.54
N SER A 122 -11.19 -21.41 0.73
CA SER A 122 -11.75 -20.42 1.66
C SER A 122 -11.33 -20.64 3.12
N LYS A 123 -11.06 -21.89 3.50
CA LYS A 123 -10.63 -22.31 4.85
C LYS A 123 -9.11 -22.27 5.01
N SER A 124 -8.38 -22.59 3.95
CA SER A 124 -6.92 -22.74 3.98
C SER A 124 -6.15 -21.42 3.88
N TYR A 125 -6.73 -20.37 3.29
CA TYR A 125 -6.02 -19.11 3.02
C TYR A 125 -6.71 -17.89 3.67
N PRO A 126 -6.01 -17.12 4.52
CA PRO A 126 -6.63 -16.05 5.30
C PRO A 126 -7.02 -14.80 4.50
N PHE A 127 -6.35 -14.48 3.38
CA PHE A 127 -6.66 -13.27 2.62
C PHE A 127 -7.51 -13.57 1.39
N ILE A 128 -7.00 -14.41 0.47
CA ILE A 128 -7.75 -14.76 -0.74
C ILE A 128 -8.97 -15.64 -0.42
N GLY A 129 -8.90 -16.45 0.65
CA GLY A 129 -9.99 -17.30 1.08
C GLY A 129 -11.23 -16.53 1.55
N LYS A 130 -11.09 -15.27 2.00
CA LYS A 130 -12.26 -14.41 2.27
C LYS A 130 -13.10 -14.16 1.03
N SER A 131 -12.45 -13.96 -0.11
CA SER A 131 -13.15 -13.71 -1.38
C SER A 131 -13.81 -14.99 -1.89
N PHE A 132 -13.15 -16.13 -1.78
CA PHE A 132 -13.77 -17.42 -2.09
C PHE A 132 -14.95 -17.72 -1.16
N LYS A 133 -14.84 -17.43 0.14
CA LYS A 133 -15.94 -17.56 1.10
C LYS A 133 -17.15 -16.73 0.70
N GLU A 134 -16.93 -15.52 0.20
CA GLU A 134 -18.02 -14.67 -0.30
C GLU A 134 -18.72 -15.27 -1.53
N ILE A 135 -17.97 -15.92 -2.43
CA ILE A 135 -18.54 -16.68 -3.57
C ILE A 135 -19.41 -17.83 -3.04
N ILE A 136 -18.89 -18.61 -2.08
CA ILE A 136 -19.61 -19.76 -1.49
C ILE A 136 -20.89 -19.29 -0.79
N ASN A 137 -20.82 -18.27 0.07
CA ASN A 137 -21.99 -17.75 0.79
C ASN A 137 -23.13 -17.34 -0.18
N ARG A 138 -22.78 -16.70 -1.31
CA ARG A 138 -23.75 -16.27 -2.32
C ARG A 138 -24.37 -17.46 -3.05
N ALA A 139 -23.58 -18.47 -3.36
CA ALA A 139 -24.07 -19.69 -3.97
C ALA A 139 -24.96 -20.51 -3.01
N GLU A 140 -24.62 -20.57 -1.72
CA GLU A 140 -25.43 -21.25 -0.69
C GLU A 140 -26.83 -20.64 -0.51
N VAL A 141 -26.99 -19.32 -0.72
CA VAL A 141 -28.31 -18.66 -0.70
C VAL A 141 -29.08 -18.80 -2.03
N GLY A 142 -28.61 -19.65 -2.94
CA GLY A 142 -29.32 -20.04 -4.17
C GLY A 142 -28.89 -19.27 -5.43
N LYS A 143 -27.80 -18.49 -5.38
CA LYS A 143 -27.30 -17.77 -6.56
C LYS A 143 -26.50 -18.70 -7.49
N PRO A 144 -26.63 -18.57 -8.83
CA PRO A 144 -25.74 -19.26 -9.75
C PRO A 144 -24.27 -18.95 -9.47
N ILE A 145 -23.41 -19.98 -9.53
CA ILE A 145 -22.01 -19.86 -9.14
C ILE A 145 -21.23 -18.90 -10.04
N ASP A 146 -21.56 -18.83 -11.33
CA ASP A 146 -20.93 -17.93 -12.29
C ASP A 146 -21.33 -16.47 -12.04
N GLU A 147 -22.59 -16.21 -11.64
CA GLU A 147 -23.01 -14.89 -11.17
C GLU A 147 -22.33 -14.50 -9.85
N ALA A 148 -22.22 -15.44 -8.90
CA ALA A 148 -21.53 -15.20 -7.63
C ALA A 148 -20.05 -14.83 -7.85
N ILE A 149 -19.36 -15.54 -8.76
CA ILE A 149 -17.98 -15.20 -9.17
C ILE A 149 -17.95 -13.81 -9.83
N THR A 150 -18.90 -13.50 -10.71
CA THR A 150 -18.98 -12.20 -11.41
C THR A 150 -19.04 -11.04 -10.43
N GLU A 151 -19.90 -11.12 -9.42
CA GLU A 151 -20.00 -10.05 -8.42
C GLU A 151 -18.75 -9.92 -7.55
N VAL A 152 -18.08 -11.02 -7.22
CA VAL A 152 -16.80 -10.94 -6.48
C VAL A 152 -15.69 -10.37 -7.36
N MET A 153 -15.71 -10.62 -8.67
CA MET A 153 -14.77 -10.01 -9.63
C MET A 153 -14.89 -8.49 -9.74
N GLU A 154 -16.11 -7.95 -9.62
CA GLU A 154 -16.35 -6.50 -9.64
C GLU A 154 -15.85 -5.83 -8.36
N LEU A 155 -15.93 -6.54 -7.23
CA LEU A 155 -15.52 -6.04 -5.93
C LEU A 155 -14.02 -6.23 -5.65
N THR A 156 -13.34 -7.17 -6.31
CA THR A 156 -11.91 -7.40 -6.04
C THR A 156 -11.04 -6.26 -6.57
N PRO A 157 -10.17 -5.67 -5.73
CA PRO A 157 -9.19 -4.69 -6.17
C PRO A 157 -7.94 -5.31 -6.81
N SER A 158 -7.72 -6.63 -6.71
CA SER A 158 -6.57 -7.31 -7.33
C SER A 158 -6.89 -7.69 -8.77
N ASP A 159 -6.13 -7.15 -9.72
CA ASP A 159 -6.26 -7.47 -11.14
C ASP A 159 -5.88 -8.93 -11.44
N ASN A 160 -4.86 -9.47 -10.77
CA ASN A 160 -4.46 -10.86 -10.95
C ASN A 160 -5.53 -11.82 -10.44
N PHE A 161 -6.16 -11.50 -9.31
CA PHE A 161 -7.26 -12.30 -8.80
C PHE A 161 -8.50 -12.18 -9.69
N ARG A 162 -8.78 -10.99 -10.24
CA ARG A 162 -9.83 -10.79 -11.23
C ARG A 162 -9.60 -11.65 -12.48
N LYS A 163 -8.37 -11.68 -13.01
CA LYS A 163 -8.00 -12.55 -14.16
C LYS A 163 -8.23 -14.03 -13.82
N LEU A 164 -7.83 -14.48 -12.64
CA LEU A 164 -8.01 -15.88 -12.20
C LEU A 164 -9.49 -16.26 -12.13
N LEU A 165 -10.30 -15.46 -11.44
CA LEU A 165 -11.75 -15.68 -11.33
C LEU A 165 -12.44 -15.65 -12.69
N TRP A 166 -12.01 -14.75 -13.59
CA TRP A 166 -12.57 -14.66 -14.94
C TRP A 166 -12.33 -15.95 -15.72
N GLN A 167 -11.13 -16.54 -15.62
CA GLN A 167 -10.83 -17.81 -16.28
C GLN A 167 -11.67 -18.96 -15.72
N VAL A 168 -11.82 -19.03 -14.39
CA VAL A 168 -12.68 -20.04 -13.76
C VAL A 168 -14.13 -19.89 -14.22
N MET A 169 -14.69 -18.67 -14.16
CA MET A 169 -16.04 -18.38 -14.63
C MET A 169 -16.22 -18.70 -16.12
N ASN A 170 -15.26 -18.35 -16.97
CA ASN A 170 -15.33 -18.59 -18.41
C ASN A 170 -15.31 -20.09 -18.74
N SER A 171 -14.48 -20.87 -18.05
CA SER A 171 -14.49 -22.33 -18.19
C SER A 171 -15.80 -22.95 -17.73
N LEU A 172 -16.38 -22.45 -16.64
CA LEU A 172 -17.70 -22.91 -16.17
C LEU A 172 -18.80 -22.66 -17.19
N ARG A 173 -18.85 -21.46 -17.78
CA ARG A 173 -19.88 -21.10 -18.78
C ARG A 173 -19.75 -21.87 -20.08
N THR A 174 -18.52 -22.18 -20.50
CA THR A 174 -18.26 -22.89 -21.74
C THR A 174 -18.24 -24.42 -21.58
N GLY A 175 -18.27 -24.93 -20.35
CA GLY A 175 -18.09 -26.35 -20.05
C GLY A 175 -16.66 -26.85 -20.32
N ALA A 176 -15.70 -25.94 -20.51
CA ALA A 176 -14.30 -26.28 -20.68
C ALA A 176 -13.67 -26.73 -19.35
N ASP A 177 -12.58 -27.50 -19.44
CA ASP A 177 -11.84 -27.91 -18.25
C ASP A 177 -11.26 -26.69 -17.49
N VAL A 178 -11.77 -26.48 -16.28
CA VAL A 178 -11.34 -25.41 -15.38
C VAL A 178 -9.88 -25.60 -14.98
N SER A 179 -9.41 -26.84 -14.84
CA SER A 179 -8.03 -27.14 -14.41
C SER A 179 -7.01 -26.64 -15.44
N THR A 180 -7.26 -26.91 -16.72
CA THR A 180 -6.41 -26.46 -17.82
C THR A 180 -6.36 -24.93 -17.89
N ALA A 181 -7.51 -24.25 -17.82
CA ALA A 181 -7.58 -22.78 -17.83
C ALA A 181 -6.88 -22.16 -16.62
N LEU A 182 -7.12 -22.72 -15.43
CA LEU A 182 -6.52 -22.29 -14.18
C LEU A 182 -4.99 -22.45 -14.18
N ASN A 183 -4.48 -23.58 -14.68
CA ASN A 183 -3.03 -23.80 -14.80
C ASN A 183 -2.37 -22.77 -15.73
N SER A 184 -3.00 -22.45 -16.86
CA SER A 184 -2.50 -21.44 -17.80
C SER A 184 -2.36 -20.06 -17.14
N ILE A 185 -3.42 -19.58 -16.48
CA ILE A 185 -3.40 -18.26 -15.83
C ILE A 185 -2.46 -18.22 -14.63
N LEU A 186 -2.33 -19.31 -13.86
CA LEU A 186 -1.38 -19.38 -12.76
C LEU A 186 0.07 -19.32 -13.23
N ASN A 187 0.39 -19.99 -14.34
CA ASN A 187 1.72 -19.93 -14.93
C ASN A 187 2.04 -18.51 -15.46
N GLN A 188 1.04 -17.82 -16.01
CA GLN A 188 1.17 -16.42 -16.38
C GLN A 188 1.43 -15.53 -15.15
N ILE A 189 0.60 -15.62 -14.12
CA ILE A 189 0.73 -14.80 -12.89
C ILE A 189 2.08 -15.07 -12.21
N ALA A 190 2.48 -16.34 -12.09
CA ALA A 190 3.78 -16.71 -11.51
C ALA A 190 4.96 -16.14 -12.33
N ARG A 191 4.85 -16.13 -13.66
CA ARG A 191 5.85 -15.51 -14.55
C ARG A 191 5.89 -13.99 -14.37
N GLU A 192 4.74 -13.33 -14.28
CA GLU A 192 4.65 -11.89 -13.99
C GLU A 192 5.32 -11.56 -12.65
N GLN A 193 5.06 -12.35 -11.60
CA GLN A 193 5.69 -12.21 -10.29
C GLN A 193 7.22 -12.40 -10.34
N LEU A 194 7.71 -13.40 -11.08
CA LEU A 194 9.14 -13.62 -11.30
C LEU A 194 9.80 -12.43 -12.02
N ILE A 195 9.12 -11.85 -13.02
CA ILE A 195 9.61 -10.67 -13.73
C ILE A 195 9.70 -9.47 -12.77
N GLN A 196 8.66 -9.21 -11.97
CA GLN A 196 8.66 -8.13 -10.98
C GLN A 196 9.80 -8.28 -9.96
N MET A 197 10.07 -9.50 -9.51
CA MET A 197 11.20 -9.77 -8.60
C MET A 197 12.55 -9.53 -9.27
N LYS A 198 12.73 -9.94 -10.54
CA LYS A 198 13.95 -9.66 -11.30
C LYS A 198 14.15 -8.16 -11.52
N GLU A 199 13.09 -7.42 -11.86
CA GLU A 199 13.13 -5.98 -12.02
C GLU A 199 13.47 -5.26 -10.71
N TYR A 200 12.89 -5.70 -9.60
CA TYR A 200 13.26 -5.19 -8.28
C TYR A 200 14.74 -5.42 -7.98
N GLY A 201 15.26 -6.62 -8.24
CA GLY A 201 16.69 -6.92 -8.09
C GLY A 201 17.58 -6.02 -8.96
N LYS A 202 17.18 -5.76 -10.21
CA LYS A 202 17.90 -4.83 -11.10
C LYS A 202 17.89 -3.39 -10.57
N LYS A 203 16.77 -2.92 -10.02
CA LYS A 203 16.65 -1.57 -9.42
C LYS A 203 17.43 -1.44 -8.11
N LEU A 204 17.63 -2.53 -7.39
CA LEU A 204 18.34 -2.54 -6.11
C LEU A 204 19.83 -2.19 -6.28
N ASN A 205 20.47 -2.63 -7.37
CA ASN A 205 21.90 -2.42 -7.56
C ASN A 205 22.30 -0.91 -7.65
N PRO A 206 21.68 -0.08 -8.51
CA PRO A 206 21.92 1.36 -8.50
C PRO A 206 21.57 2.05 -7.17
N LEU A 207 20.51 1.61 -6.48
CA LEU A 207 20.14 2.17 -5.19
C LEU A 207 21.22 1.93 -4.11
N ILE A 208 21.83 0.74 -4.11
CA ILE A 208 22.97 0.44 -3.23
C ILE A 208 24.17 1.33 -3.58
N MET A 209 24.46 1.53 -4.86
CA MET A 209 25.55 2.43 -5.27
C MET A 209 25.31 3.88 -4.79
N PHE A 210 24.10 4.41 -4.96
CA PHE A 210 23.76 5.73 -4.43
C PHE A 210 23.85 5.81 -2.91
N TYR A 211 23.40 4.77 -2.20
CA TYR A 211 23.55 4.67 -0.75
C TYR A 211 25.02 4.72 -0.33
N LEU A 212 25.89 3.93 -0.96
CA LEU A 212 27.32 3.95 -0.68
C LEU A 212 27.94 5.32 -0.97
N MET A 213 27.61 5.95 -2.10
CA MET A 213 28.15 7.26 -2.45
C MET A 213 27.67 8.36 -1.49
N ILE A 214 26.36 8.53 -1.32
CA ILE A 214 25.77 9.69 -0.63
C ILE A 214 25.73 9.51 0.89
N ALA A 215 25.44 8.30 1.38
CA ALA A 215 25.25 8.08 2.81
C ALA A 215 26.54 7.65 3.54
N VAL A 216 27.55 7.17 2.79
CA VAL A 216 28.82 6.68 3.37
C VAL A 216 30.03 7.46 2.88
N ILE A 217 30.30 7.48 1.57
CA ILE A 217 31.53 8.05 1.00
C ILE A 217 31.56 9.58 1.12
N VAL A 218 30.52 10.28 0.64
CA VAL A 218 30.46 11.76 0.66
C VAL A 218 30.58 12.31 2.08
N PRO A 219 29.87 11.78 3.10
CA PRO A 219 30.03 12.27 4.46
C PRO A 219 31.39 11.95 5.05
N SER A 220 31.94 10.76 4.78
CA SER A 220 33.29 10.38 5.24
C SER A 220 34.36 11.32 4.66
N LEU A 221 34.36 11.52 3.34
CA LEU A 221 35.26 12.46 2.67
C LEU A 221 35.02 13.92 3.09
N GLY A 222 33.76 14.29 3.32
CA GLY A 222 33.40 15.63 3.80
C GLY A 222 33.99 15.90 5.17
N VAL A 223 33.90 14.95 6.11
CA VAL A 223 34.47 15.08 7.45
C VAL A 223 36.01 15.11 7.39
N THR A 224 36.64 14.26 6.59
CA THR A 224 38.11 14.27 6.46
C THR A 224 38.60 15.58 5.84
N MET A 225 37.97 16.05 4.76
CA MET A 225 38.34 17.34 4.14
C MET A 225 38.08 18.52 5.07
N LEU A 226 36.96 18.55 5.78
CA LEU A 226 36.68 19.56 6.79
C LEU A 226 37.76 19.57 7.87
N SER A 227 38.15 18.39 8.36
CA SER A 227 39.20 18.25 9.37
C SER A 227 40.55 18.77 8.85
N LEU A 228 40.93 18.44 7.61
CA LEU A 228 42.18 18.90 7.00
C LEU A 228 42.18 20.43 6.79
N LEU A 229 41.12 20.99 6.22
CA LEU A 229 40.99 22.44 5.99
C LEU A 229 40.97 23.22 7.30
N SER A 230 40.27 22.70 8.32
CA SER A 230 40.21 23.33 9.63
C SER A 230 41.60 23.44 10.28
N SER A 231 42.45 22.42 10.08
CA SER A 231 43.84 22.40 10.54
C SER A 231 44.68 23.49 9.85
N PHE A 232 44.51 23.70 8.54
CA PHE A 232 45.24 24.72 7.79
C PHE A 232 44.79 26.15 8.08
N ILE A 233 43.48 26.37 8.26
CA ILE A 233 42.90 27.70 8.45
C ILE A 233 42.92 28.13 9.94
N GLY A 234 43.20 27.20 10.85
CA GLY A 234 43.16 27.45 12.30
C GLY A 234 41.74 27.57 12.85
N LEU A 235 40.74 27.04 12.13
CA LEU A 235 39.37 26.97 12.60
C LEU A 235 39.23 25.78 13.55
N SER A 236 38.77 26.00 14.78
CA SER A 236 38.46 24.90 15.68
C SER A 236 37.11 24.28 15.32
N VAL A 237 37.13 23.03 14.88
CA VAL A 237 35.90 22.26 14.71
C VAL A 237 35.41 21.87 16.11
N GLY A 238 34.39 22.58 16.59
CA GLY A 238 33.81 22.31 17.89
C GLY A 238 33.16 20.93 17.96
N PHE A 239 33.12 20.34 19.16
CA PHE A 239 32.43 19.06 19.41
C PHE A 239 30.97 19.09 18.93
N GLY A 240 30.29 20.24 19.06
CA GLY A 240 28.92 20.44 18.58
C GLY A 240 28.77 20.30 17.06
N THR A 241 29.74 20.77 16.28
CA THR A 241 29.70 20.62 14.80
C THR A 241 29.92 19.18 14.37
N LEU A 242 30.82 18.44 15.03
CA LEU A 242 31.02 17.02 14.77
C LEU A 242 29.78 16.20 15.12
N LEU A 243 29.19 16.44 16.28
CA LEU A 243 27.93 15.79 16.68
C LEU A 243 26.79 16.11 15.70
N GLY A 244 26.67 17.36 15.26
CA GLY A 244 25.67 17.75 14.27
C GLY A 244 25.82 16.99 12.96
N ILE A 245 27.05 16.83 12.46
CA ILE A 245 27.33 16.05 11.25
C ILE A 245 27.01 14.57 11.48
N THR A 246 27.44 13.97 12.60
CA THR A 246 27.15 12.55 12.92
C THR A 246 25.66 12.27 13.01
N ILE A 247 24.89 13.14 13.66
CA ILE A 247 23.43 12.99 13.76
C ILE A 247 22.80 13.14 12.37
N GLY A 248 23.21 14.14 11.60
CA GLY A 248 22.72 14.37 10.24
C GLY A 248 22.96 13.16 9.31
N THR A 249 24.16 12.60 9.33
CA THR A 249 24.51 11.43 8.51
C THR A 249 23.76 10.18 8.96
N SER A 250 23.58 9.99 10.27
CA SER A 250 22.79 8.89 10.83
C SER A 250 21.32 8.96 10.38
N LEU A 251 20.74 10.17 10.35
CA LEU A 251 19.39 10.38 9.85
C LEU A 251 19.26 10.07 8.35
N ILE A 252 20.25 10.50 7.54
CA ILE A 252 20.28 10.18 6.10
C ILE A 252 20.38 8.67 5.89
N GLN A 253 21.23 7.97 6.64
CA GLN A 253 21.37 6.51 6.55
C GLN A 253 20.08 5.78 6.94
N LEU A 254 19.42 6.20 8.03
CA LEU A 254 18.13 5.65 8.43
C LEU A 254 17.06 5.87 7.36
N PHE A 255 16.99 7.06 6.77
CA PHE A 255 16.06 7.36 5.68
C PHE A 255 16.26 6.42 4.49
N PHE A 256 17.51 6.22 4.05
CA PHE A 256 17.81 5.29 2.96
C PHE A 256 17.44 3.85 3.28
N LEU A 257 17.75 3.35 4.49
CA LEU A 257 17.38 2.00 4.92
C LEU A 257 15.87 1.77 4.90
N VAL A 258 15.10 2.73 5.41
CA VAL A 258 13.63 2.66 5.40
C VAL A 258 13.09 2.68 3.98
N SER A 259 13.63 3.55 3.11
CA SER A 259 13.22 3.66 1.70
C SER A 259 13.45 2.36 0.92
N ILE A 260 14.62 1.73 1.10
CA ILE A 260 14.94 0.42 0.48
C ILE A 260 13.98 -0.66 0.99
N LYS A 261 13.73 -0.71 2.30
CA LYS A 261 12.81 -1.70 2.89
C LYS A 261 11.38 -1.56 2.36
N GLN A 262 10.90 -0.33 2.14
CA GLN A 262 9.57 -0.07 1.60
C GLN A 262 9.44 -0.36 0.10
N SER A 263 10.56 -0.34 -0.64
CA SER A 263 10.59 -0.62 -2.08
C SER A 263 10.46 -2.11 -2.41
N ARG A 264 10.57 -3.00 -1.41
CA ARG A 264 10.47 -4.46 -1.60
C ARG A 264 9.08 -4.84 -2.13
N PRO A 265 8.99 -5.59 -3.26
CA PRO A 265 7.71 -6.07 -3.77
C PRO A 265 7.08 -7.05 -2.78
N GLY A 266 5.76 -7.02 -2.66
CA GLY A 266 4.98 -7.85 -1.72
C GLY A 266 4.87 -9.33 -2.10
N VAL A 267 5.68 -9.79 -3.06
CA VAL A 267 5.64 -11.14 -3.64
C VAL A 267 6.52 -12.08 -2.80
N SER A 268 5.94 -13.17 -2.32
CA SER A 268 6.68 -14.33 -1.83
C SER A 268 6.56 -15.42 -2.89
N LEU A 269 7.70 -15.85 -3.43
CA LEU A 269 7.80 -17.14 -4.12
C LEU A 269 8.11 -18.24 -3.12
#